data_AF-A0A7Y8H7K1-F1
#
_entry.id   AF-A0A7Y8H7K1-F1
#
_cell.length_a   1.000
_cell.length_b   1.000
_cell.length_c   1.000
_cell.angle_alpha   90.00
_cell.angle_beta   90.00
_cell.angle_gamma   90.00
#
_symmetry.space_group_name_H-M   'P 1'
#
loop_
_entity.id
_entity.type
_entity.pdbx_description
1 polymer ?
#
loop_
_entity_poly.entity_id
_entity_poly.type
_entity_poly.pdbx_seq_one_letter_code
_entity_poly.pdbx_strand_id
1 'polypeptide(L)'
;MSIQTLLSMGALIILSLASLRFNSVFLETSTTEVENKVYMTAFSLADDLIEEIKQKAFDANTINFPTNNPAGLTPAGSLGPGWWEIYPNYNDIDDYNYFKKTVSAPHAENYTVYSRVYYVTATNPNQISTTQTFYKKVVVTVSSKYFRKPVSLNFIFTLK
;
A
#
# COMPACT_ATOMS: atom_id res chain seq x y z
N MET A 1 -56.24 -34.63 -2.52
CA MET A 1 -55.09 -33.84 -3.00
C MET A 1 -54.59 -34.51 -4.28
N SER A 2 -54.65 -33.83 -5.43
CA SER A 2 -54.29 -34.45 -6.72
C SER A 2 -52.77 -34.51 -6.88
N ILE A 3 -52.25 -35.52 -7.59
CA ILE A 3 -50.80 -35.67 -7.85
C ILE A 3 -50.18 -34.39 -8.47
N GLN A 4 -50.98 -33.63 -9.22
CA GLN A 4 -50.59 -32.31 -9.75
C GLN A 4 -50.30 -31.27 -8.66
N THR A 5 -51.08 -31.23 -7.57
CA THR A 5 -50.82 -30.30 -6.46
C THR A 5 -49.52 -30.65 -5.71
N LEU A 6 -49.22 -31.94 -5.56
CA LEU A 6 -47.97 -32.40 -4.95
C LEU A 6 -46.75 -32.07 -5.83
N LEU A 7 -46.86 -32.30 -7.14
CA LEU A 7 -45.81 -31.95 -8.11
C LEU A 7 -45.55 -30.44 -8.16
N SER A 8 -46.62 -29.62 -8.12
CA SER A 8 -46.51 -28.15 -8.07
C SER A 8 -45.83 -27.67 -6.79
N MET A 9 -46.21 -28.22 -5.62
CA MET A 9 -45.54 -27.92 -4.35
C MET A 9 -44.06 -28.32 -4.36
N GLY A 10 -43.74 -29.50 -4.90
CA GLY A 10 -42.35 -29.95 -5.05
C GLY A 10 -41.53 -29.02 -5.95
N ALA A 11 -42.10 -28.60 -7.08
CA ALA A 11 -41.46 -27.65 -7.99
C ALA A 11 -41.21 -26.28 -7.34
N LEU A 12 -42.17 -25.77 -6.55
CA LEU A 12 -42.01 -24.51 -5.82
C LEU A 12 -40.93 -24.61 -4.73
N ILE A 13 -40.83 -25.74 -4.04
CA ILE A 13 -39.77 -25.98 -3.04
C ILE A 13 -38.40 -25.98 -3.72
N ILE A 14 -38.25 -26.71 -4.83
CA ILE A 14 -36.99 -26.76 -5.58
C ILE A 14 -36.61 -25.38 -6.11
N LEU A 15 -37.58 -24.65 -6.66
CA LEU A 15 -37.37 -23.29 -7.16
C LEU A 15 -36.94 -22.34 -6.04
N SER A 16 -37.56 -22.43 -4.87
CA SER A 16 -37.20 -21.62 -3.69
C SER A 16 -35.76 -21.92 -3.23
N LEU A 17 -35.39 -23.20 -3.13
CA LEU A 17 -34.03 -23.61 -2.78
C LEU A 17 -32.99 -23.15 -3.81
N ALA A 18 -33.31 -23.27 -5.10
CA ALA A 18 -32.46 -22.80 -6.18
C ALA A 18 -32.28 -21.27 -6.15
N SER A 19 -33.36 -20.53 -5.91
CA SER A 19 -33.31 -19.07 -5.77
C SER A 19 -32.47 -18.61 -4.58
N LEU A 20 -32.62 -19.27 -3.43
CA LEU A 20 -31.79 -18.99 -2.25
C LEU A 20 -30.31 -19.25 -2.55
N ARG A 21 -29.98 -20.37 -3.18
CA ARG A 21 -28.60 -20.71 -3.58
C ARG A 21 -28.03 -19.67 -4.54
N PHE A 22 -28.80 -19.27 -5.56
CA PHE A 22 -28.38 -18.25 -6.51
C PHE A 22 -28.08 -16.92 -5.82
N ASN A 23 -28.97 -16.45 -4.95
CA ASN A 23 -28.78 -15.21 -4.21
C ASN A 23 -27.56 -15.27 -3.27
N SER A 24 -27.33 -16.40 -2.60
CA SER A 24 -26.15 -16.58 -1.74
C SER A 24 -24.85 -16.52 -2.56
N VAL A 25 -24.79 -17.22 -3.69
CA VAL A 25 -23.60 -17.19 -4.58
C VAL A 25 -23.37 -15.80 -5.14
N PHE A 26 -24.43 -15.11 -5.55
CA PHE A 26 -24.33 -13.74 -6.05
C PHE A 26 -23.79 -12.78 -4.98
N LEU A 27 -24.30 -12.88 -3.74
CA LEU A 27 -23.86 -12.04 -2.63
C LEU A 27 -22.40 -12.31 -2.24
N GLU A 28 -21.99 -13.57 -2.22
CA GLU A 28 -20.60 -13.98 -1.96
C GLU A 28 -19.66 -13.45 -3.05
N THR A 29 -20.05 -13.58 -4.32
CA THR A 29 -19.28 -13.07 -5.46
C THR A 29 -19.12 -11.56 -5.38
N SER A 30 -20.20 -10.83 -5.11
CA SER A 30 -20.20 -9.37 -4.97
C SER A 30 -19.31 -8.92 -3.80
N THR A 31 -19.37 -9.63 -2.67
CA THR A 31 -18.53 -9.32 -1.50
C THR A 31 -17.04 -9.54 -1.82
N THR A 32 -16.71 -10.65 -2.45
CA THR A 32 -15.33 -10.96 -2.89
C THR A 32 -14.83 -9.93 -3.91
N GLU A 33 -15.69 -9.48 -4.82
CA GLU A 33 -15.35 -8.45 -5.80
C GLU A 33 -15.01 -7.11 -5.12
N VAL A 34 -15.83 -6.68 -4.15
CA VAL A 34 -15.60 -5.44 -3.41
C VAL A 34 -14.31 -5.53 -2.59
N GLU A 35 -14.08 -6.65 -1.89
CA GLU A 35 -12.84 -6.86 -1.14
C GLU A 35 -11.61 -6.76 -2.05
N ASN A 36 -11.63 -7.40 -3.22
CA ASN A 36 -10.55 -7.31 -4.19
C ASN A 36 -10.34 -5.87 -4.68
N LYS A 37 -11.40 -5.11 -4.95
CA LYS A 37 -11.28 -3.69 -5.35
C LYS A 37 -10.64 -2.82 -4.27
N VAL A 38 -10.96 -3.07 -3.01
CA VAL A 38 -10.35 -2.37 -1.86
C VAL A 38 -8.86 -2.71 -1.77
N TYR A 39 -8.48 -3.98 -1.91
CA TYR A 39 -7.08 -4.39 -1.92
C TYR A 39 -6.31 -3.80 -3.11
N MET A 40 -6.86 -3.85 -4.32
CA MET A 40 -6.26 -3.26 -5.51
C MET A 40 -6.05 -1.76 -5.36
N THR A 41 -7.02 -1.05 -4.78
CA THR A 41 -6.89 0.38 -4.49
C THR A 41 -5.75 0.63 -3.49
N ALA A 42 -5.61 -0.19 -2.45
CA ALA A 42 -4.51 -0.08 -1.50
C ALA A 42 -3.13 -0.31 -2.16
N PHE A 43 -3.05 -1.26 -3.09
CA PHE A 43 -1.84 -1.48 -3.89
C PHE A 43 -1.52 -0.28 -4.78
N SER A 44 -2.50 0.25 -5.52
CA SER A 44 -2.32 1.44 -6.35
C SER A 44 -1.85 2.64 -5.53
N LEU A 45 -2.44 2.89 -4.35
CA LEU A 45 -1.99 3.99 -3.47
C LEU A 45 -0.56 3.80 -2.96
N ALA A 46 -0.14 2.57 -2.70
CA ALA A 46 1.22 2.27 -2.29
C ALA A 46 2.21 2.47 -3.45
N ASP A 47 1.83 2.02 -4.64
CA ASP A 47 2.62 2.14 -5.87
C ASP A 47 2.77 3.61 -6.30
N ASP A 48 1.67 4.38 -6.29
CA ASP A 48 1.66 5.82 -6.57
C ASP A 48 2.65 6.58 -5.69
N LEU A 49 2.71 6.25 -4.38
CA LEU A 49 3.67 6.88 -3.48
C LEU A 49 5.11 6.46 -3.78
N ILE A 50 5.36 5.20 -4.13
CA ILE A 50 6.70 4.74 -4.53
C ILE A 50 7.14 5.44 -5.82
N GLU A 51 6.26 5.59 -6.80
CA GLU A 51 6.52 6.32 -8.04
C GLU A 51 6.78 7.81 -7.79
N GLU A 52 6.06 8.44 -6.84
CA GLU A 52 6.36 9.80 -6.41
C GLU A 52 7.78 9.91 -5.83
N ILE A 53 8.16 8.97 -4.96
CA ILE A 53 9.48 8.93 -4.32
C ILE A 53 10.59 8.67 -5.34
N LYS A 54 10.34 7.84 -6.37
CA LYS A 54 11.30 7.56 -7.46
C LYS A 54 11.72 8.79 -8.25
N GLN A 55 10.90 9.84 -8.26
CA GLN A 55 11.20 11.08 -8.95
C GLN A 55 12.06 12.04 -8.12
N LYS A 56 12.35 11.69 -6.86
CA LYS A 56 13.10 12.54 -5.92
C LYS A 56 14.58 12.20 -5.90
N ALA A 57 15.40 13.17 -5.49
CA ALA A 57 16.82 12.94 -5.30
C ALA A 57 17.04 11.94 -4.15
N PHE A 58 18.16 11.21 -4.17
CA PHE A 58 18.42 10.22 -3.12
C PHE A 58 18.55 10.87 -1.73
N ASP A 59 19.07 12.09 -1.67
CA ASP A 59 19.40 12.87 -0.48
C ASP A 59 19.56 14.35 -0.89
N ALA A 60 19.30 15.30 0.01
CA ALA A 60 19.44 16.73 -0.24
C ALA A 60 20.82 17.13 -0.79
N ASN A 61 21.88 16.43 -0.35
CA ASN A 61 23.25 16.69 -0.84
C ASN A 61 23.51 16.15 -2.25
N THR A 62 22.60 15.34 -2.78
CA THR A 62 22.72 14.69 -4.10
C THR A 62 21.85 15.29 -5.19
N ILE A 63 21.12 16.38 -4.89
CA ILE A 63 20.22 17.05 -5.85
C ILE A 63 20.98 17.50 -7.12
N ASN A 64 22.17 18.08 -6.96
CA ASN A 64 22.95 18.60 -8.07
C ASN A 64 24.04 17.63 -8.55
N PHE A 65 24.67 16.89 -7.63
CA PHE A 65 25.78 15.99 -7.95
C PHE A 65 25.76 14.74 -7.06
N PRO A 66 26.04 13.53 -7.60
CA PRO A 66 26.13 12.33 -6.78
C PRO A 66 27.35 12.39 -5.85
N THR A 67 27.18 11.97 -4.60
CA THR A 67 28.30 11.85 -3.65
C THR A 67 28.94 10.46 -3.72
N ASN A 68 30.27 10.42 -3.65
CA ASN A 68 31.05 9.18 -3.53
C ASN A 68 31.35 8.78 -2.08
N ASN A 69 30.99 9.63 -1.12
CA ASN A 69 31.20 9.39 0.31
C ASN A 69 29.84 9.24 1.03
N PRO A 70 29.53 8.07 1.59
CA PRO A 70 28.29 7.88 2.37
C PRO A 70 28.17 8.83 3.56
N ALA A 71 29.28 9.27 4.15
CA ALA A 71 29.25 10.19 5.29
C ALA A 71 28.71 11.59 4.94
N GLY A 72 28.63 11.93 3.65
CA GLY A 72 28.02 13.18 3.17
C GLY A 72 26.51 13.11 3.02
N LEU A 73 25.88 11.97 3.32
CA LEU A 73 24.42 11.79 3.30
C LEU A 73 23.80 12.09 4.68
N THR A 74 22.50 12.35 4.71
CA THR A 74 21.73 12.54 5.94
C THR A 74 21.97 11.36 6.90
N PRO A 75 22.39 11.60 8.15
CA PRO A 75 22.57 10.55 9.15
C PRO A 75 21.29 9.73 9.35
N ALA A 76 21.42 8.43 9.61
CA ALA A 76 20.28 7.54 9.76
C ALA A 76 19.28 7.98 10.86
N GLY A 77 19.77 8.62 11.92
CA GLY A 77 18.93 9.16 13.00
C GLY A 77 18.23 10.49 12.67
N SER A 78 18.59 11.13 11.56
CA SER A 78 18.06 12.40 11.10
C SER A 78 17.20 12.27 9.84
N LEU A 79 16.90 11.04 9.40
CA LEU A 79 16.01 10.79 8.26
C LEU A 79 14.59 11.28 8.59
N GLY A 80 14.03 12.05 7.67
CA GLY A 80 12.71 12.66 7.80
C GLY A 80 12.75 14.10 7.30
N PRO A 81 11.58 14.72 7.14
CA PRO A 81 11.51 16.06 6.61
C PRO A 81 12.12 17.05 7.59
N GLY A 82 12.91 17.99 7.06
CA GLY A 82 13.32 19.17 7.78
C GLY A 82 12.13 20.01 8.22
N TRP A 83 12.36 20.95 9.15
CA TRP A 83 11.28 21.80 9.69
C TRP A 83 10.52 22.54 8.56
N TRP A 84 11.21 22.98 7.52
CA TRP A 84 10.61 23.74 6.43
C TRP A 84 10.00 22.85 5.32
N GLU A 85 10.18 21.53 5.39
CA GLU A 85 9.71 20.56 4.40
C GLU A 85 8.33 20.03 4.80
N ILE A 86 7.33 20.35 3.97
CA ILE A 86 5.95 19.93 4.17
C ILE A 86 5.46 19.31 2.88
N TYR A 87 4.86 18.13 2.96
CA TYR A 87 4.21 17.48 1.82
C TYR A 87 3.19 18.45 1.18
N PRO A 88 3.22 18.66 -0.15
CA PRO A 88 3.89 17.86 -1.18
C PRO A 88 5.30 18.31 -1.60
N ASN A 89 5.92 19.27 -0.90
CA ASN A 89 7.16 19.91 -1.31
C ASN A 89 8.44 19.19 -0.85
N TYR A 90 8.41 17.85 -0.76
CA TYR A 90 9.58 17.05 -0.44
C TYR A 90 10.56 17.02 -1.62
N ASN A 91 11.85 17.16 -1.33
CA ASN A 91 12.90 17.30 -2.34
C ASN A 91 13.75 16.03 -2.49
N ASP A 92 13.78 15.16 -1.49
CA ASP A 92 14.54 13.92 -1.50
C ASP A 92 13.75 12.73 -0.93
N ILE A 93 14.39 11.55 -0.90
CA ILE A 93 13.74 10.30 -0.46
C ILE A 93 13.56 10.28 1.08
N ASP A 94 14.49 10.85 1.86
CA ASP A 94 14.44 10.79 3.31
C ASP A 94 13.31 11.60 3.94
N ASP A 95 12.84 12.65 3.26
CA ASP A 95 11.64 13.39 3.62
C ASP A 95 10.39 12.51 3.81
N TYR A 96 10.34 11.35 3.14
CA TYR A 96 9.20 10.43 3.25
C TYR A 96 9.27 9.55 4.50
N ASN A 97 10.31 9.66 5.33
CA ASN A 97 10.36 8.92 6.59
C ASN A 97 9.30 9.42 7.56
N TYR A 98 8.47 8.52 8.08
CA TYR A 98 7.29 8.83 8.90
C TYR A 98 6.17 9.59 8.16
N PHE A 99 6.22 9.66 6.83
CA PHE A 99 5.13 10.23 6.05
C PHE A 99 3.81 9.51 6.36
N LYS A 100 2.74 10.28 6.55
CA LYS A 100 1.40 9.76 6.79
C LYS A 100 0.36 10.62 6.08
N LYS A 101 -0.49 9.99 5.27
CA LYS A 101 -1.59 10.65 4.56
C LYS A 101 -2.85 9.80 4.61
N THR A 102 -3.98 10.45 4.81
CA THR A 102 -5.30 9.81 4.70
C THR A 102 -5.90 10.10 3.34
N VAL A 103 -6.36 9.07 2.64
CA VAL A 103 -6.96 9.18 1.31
C VAL A 103 -8.34 8.52 1.32
N SER A 104 -9.33 9.20 0.76
CA SER A 104 -10.66 8.63 0.52
C SER A 104 -10.76 8.19 -0.93
N ALA A 105 -11.22 6.96 -1.16
CA ALA A 105 -11.39 6.40 -2.50
C ALA A 105 -12.79 5.76 -2.65
N PRO A 106 -13.27 5.51 -3.89
CA PRO A 106 -14.68 5.20 -4.15
C PRO A 106 -15.25 3.94 -3.47
N HIS A 107 -14.40 2.97 -3.09
CA HIS A 107 -14.82 1.68 -2.52
C HIS A 107 -14.54 1.56 -1.01
N ALA A 108 -13.75 2.47 -0.45
CA ALA A 108 -13.43 2.52 0.96
C ALA A 108 -12.92 3.91 1.32
N GLU A 109 -13.44 4.43 2.43
CA GLU A 109 -12.99 5.70 2.97
C GLU A 109 -11.79 5.49 3.90
N ASN A 110 -10.97 6.54 4.03
CA ASN A 110 -9.92 6.65 5.03
C ASN A 110 -8.82 5.57 4.95
N TYR A 111 -8.28 5.34 3.76
CA TYR A 111 -7.00 4.65 3.64
C TYR A 111 -5.92 5.49 4.32
N THR A 112 -5.15 4.89 5.22
CA THR A 112 -3.96 5.51 5.78
C THR A 112 -2.75 4.97 5.02
N VAL A 113 -2.11 5.84 4.25
CA VAL A 113 -0.83 5.58 3.59
C VAL A 113 0.28 6.05 4.50
N TYR A 114 1.23 5.17 4.81
CA TYR A 114 2.34 5.42 5.71
C TYR A 114 3.66 4.99 5.06
N SER A 115 4.71 5.78 5.18
CA SER A 115 6.03 5.43 4.65
C SER A 115 7.13 5.47 5.72
N ARG A 116 8.12 4.60 5.52
CA ARG A 116 9.32 4.47 6.34
C ARG A 116 10.53 4.33 5.44
N VAL A 117 11.60 5.06 5.77
CA VAL A 117 12.84 5.03 5.02
C VAL A 117 13.95 4.52 5.94
N TYR A 118 14.75 3.58 5.43
CA TYR A 118 15.87 3.00 6.16
C TYR A 118 17.08 2.92 5.25
N TYR A 119 18.28 3.10 5.80
CA TYR A 119 19.48 2.61 5.13
C TYR A 119 19.55 1.10 5.23
N VAL A 120 20.04 0.44 4.18
CA VAL A 120 20.27 -1.01 4.16
C VAL A 120 21.66 -1.36 3.65
N THR A 121 22.15 -2.54 4.01
CA THR A 121 23.47 -2.98 3.55
C THR A 121 23.43 -3.51 2.12
N ALA A 122 24.50 -3.30 1.35
CA ALA A 122 24.63 -3.82 -0.02
C ALA A 122 24.57 -5.36 -0.08
N THR A 123 25.08 -6.03 0.96
CA THR A 123 25.14 -7.48 1.06
C THR A 123 23.83 -8.11 1.53
N ASN A 124 23.02 -7.35 2.28
CA ASN A 124 21.74 -7.80 2.80
C ASN A 124 20.72 -6.64 2.84
N PRO A 125 19.83 -6.55 1.84
CA PRO A 125 18.81 -5.51 1.78
C PRO A 125 17.70 -5.61 2.84
N ASN A 126 17.66 -6.69 3.62
CA ASN A 126 16.76 -6.83 4.76
C ASN A 126 17.39 -6.38 6.09
N GLN A 127 18.71 -6.17 6.11
CA GLN A 127 19.42 -5.67 7.27
C GLN A 127 19.43 -4.14 7.25
N ILE A 128 18.75 -3.54 8.22
CA ILE A 128 18.76 -2.09 8.45
C ILE A 128 20.15 -1.69 8.94
N SER A 129 20.73 -0.68 8.28
CA SER A 129 21.97 -0.04 8.69
C SER A 129 21.66 1.18 9.55
N THR A 130 22.40 1.34 10.65
CA THR A 130 22.39 2.55 11.48
C THR A 130 23.35 3.62 10.97
N THR A 131 24.12 3.31 9.93
CA THR A 131 25.06 4.22 9.28
C THR A 131 24.65 4.46 7.82
N GLN A 132 25.07 5.60 7.27
CA GLN A 132 24.72 5.98 5.90
C GLN A 132 25.29 4.99 4.88
N THR A 133 24.48 4.65 3.88
CA THR A 133 24.85 3.77 2.77
C THR A 133 24.24 4.31 1.47
N PHE A 134 24.69 3.80 0.33
CA PHE A 134 24.10 4.14 -0.97
C PHE A 134 22.79 3.39 -1.28
N TYR A 135 22.20 2.74 -0.29
CA TYR A 135 20.99 1.94 -0.44
C TYR A 135 19.95 2.40 0.59
N LYS A 136 18.87 3.02 0.11
CA LYS A 136 17.72 3.40 0.94
C LYS A 136 16.56 2.46 0.61
N LYS A 137 16.04 1.74 1.60
CA LYS A 137 14.82 0.95 1.50
C LYS A 137 13.65 1.79 1.97
N VAL A 138 12.66 1.95 1.10
CA VAL A 138 11.39 2.56 1.44
C VAL A 138 10.35 1.48 1.61
N VAL A 139 9.60 1.55 2.70
CA VAL A 139 8.50 0.65 3.00
C VAL A 139 7.23 1.48 3.09
N VAL A 140 6.36 1.33 2.09
CA VAL A 140 5.04 1.95 2.06
C VAL A 140 4.03 0.95 2.58
N THR A 141 3.23 1.36 3.55
CA THR A 141 2.19 0.55 4.17
C THR A 141 0.86 1.28 4.05
N VAL A 142 -0.14 0.59 3.50
CA VAL A 142 -1.50 1.09 3.37
C VAL A 142 -2.43 0.27 4.25
N SER A 143 -3.10 0.95 5.17
CA SER A 143 -4.06 0.34 6.09
C SER A 143 -5.45 0.94 5.93
N SER A 144 -6.48 0.13 6.09
CA SER A 144 -7.88 0.56 6.11
C SER A 144 -8.67 -0.28 7.09
N LYS A 145 -9.80 0.24 7.59
CA LYS A 145 -10.72 -0.49 8.47
C LYS A 145 -11.45 -1.64 7.77
N TYR A 146 -11.40 -1.68 6.43
CA TYR A 146 -12.14 -2.62 5.61
C TYR A 146 -11.36 -3.89 5.23
N PHE A 147 -10.10 -4.03 5.66
CA PHE A 147 -9.35 -5.27 5.51
C PHE A 147 -8.48 -5.57 6.75
N ARG A 148 -8.27 -6.86 7.01
CA ARG A 148 -7.63 -7.34 8.27
C ARG A 148 -6.12 -7.12 8.31
N LYS A 149 -5.46 -7.15 7.16
CA LYS A 149 -3.99 -7.03 7.07
C LYS A 149 -3.61 -5.86 6.17
N PRO A 150 -2.72 -4.96 6.62
CA PRO A 150 -2.22 -3.89 5.79
C PRO A 150 -1.47 -4.43 4.58
N VAL A 151 -1.60 -3.72 3.47
CA VAL A 151 -0.79 -3.95 2.27
C VAL A 151 0.53 -3.23 2.48
N SER A 152 1.65 -3.90 2.25
CA SER A 152 2.97 -3.29 2.32
C SER A 152 3.77 -3.59 1.07
N LEU A 153 4.26 -2.54 0.44
CA LEU A 153 5.21 -2.60 -0.66
C LEU A 153 6.54 -2.04 -0.18
N ASN A 154 7.63 -2.60 -0.69
CA ASN A 154 8.96 -2.08 -0.44
C ASN A 154 9.73 -1.93 -1.75
N PHE A 155 10.57 -0.92 -1.79
CA PHE A 155 11.46 -0.64 -2.91
C PHE A 155 12.82 -0.22 -2.37
N ILE A 156 13.89 -0.60 -3.06
CA ILE A 156 15.26 -0.26 -2.71
C ILE A 156 15.78 0.71 -3.76
N PHE A 157 16.13 1.90 -3.29
CA PHE A 157 16.73 2.95 -4.07
C PHE A 157 18.25 2.88 -3.96
N THR A 158 18.92 3.07 -5.08
CA THR A 158 20.38 3.11 -5.16
C THR A 158 20.83 4.46 -5.68
N LEU A 159 21.93 5.00 -5.13
CA LEU A 159 22.58 6.19 -5.67
C LEU A 159 23.53 5.86 -6.84
N LYS A 160 23.81 4.57 -7.08
CA LYS A 160 24.68 4.05 -8.14
C LYS A 160 23.92 3.11 -9.05
#